data_AF-A0A4S9L5Z6-F1
#
_entry.id   AF-A0A4S9L5Z6-F1
#
_cell.length_a   1.000
_cell.length_b   1.000
_cell.length_c   1.000
_cell.angle_alpha   90.00
_cell.angle_beta   90.00
_cell.angle_gamma   90.00
#
_symmetry.space_group_name_H-M   'P 1'
#
loop_
_entity.id
_entity.type
_entity.pdbx_description
1 polymer ?
#
loop_
_entity_poly.entity_id
_entity_poly.type
_entity_poly.pdbx_seq_one_letter_code
_entity_poly.pdbx_strand_id
1 'polypeptide(L)'
;MSSNNSSTSGSGSGSTSNSSTGSGSYEVTSSGTNDQGNHYCSRDYGSGASNDNSYHYSNSDGSYYYSNPNGSTYYNSGSGYSNYTPQGK
;
A
#
# COMPACT_ATOMS: atom_id res chain seq x y z
N MET A 1 13.18 4.57 25.84
CA MET A 1 12.49 3.45 25.18
C MET A 1 13.13 3.29 23.81
N SER A 2 13.68 2.11 23.53
CA SER A 2 14.68 1.89 22.48
C SER A 2 14.23 2.33 21.09
N SER A 3 15.07 3.15 20.47
CA SER A 3 15.11 3.42 19.04
C SER A 3 15.50 2.12 18.32
N ASN A 4 14.61 1.58 17.49
CA ASN A 4 14.99 0.59 16.48
C ASN A 4 15.02 1.29 15.12
N ASN A 5 16.12 2.02 14.90
CA ASN A 5 16.51 2.55 13.60
C ASN A 5 17.01 1.40 12.73
N SER A 6 16.11 0.71 12.03
CA SER A 6 16.50 -0.21 10.97
C SER A 6 16.71 0.59 9.69
N SER A 7 17.92 1.11 9.54
CA SER A 7 18.42 1.62 8.26
C SER A 7 18.44 0.48 7.25
N THR A 8 17.51 0.46 6.29
CA THR A 8 17.72 -0.24 5.02
C THR A 8 17.80 0.79 3.91
N SER A 9 18.96 1.41 3.81
CA SER A 9 19.35 2.19 2.64
C SER A 9 19.87 1.25 1.57
N GLY A 10 19.23 1.28 0.40
CA GLY A 10 19.92 1.06 -0.86
C GLY A 10 19.46 -0.13 -1.70
N SER A 11 19.09 0.23 -2.93
CA SER A 11 19.39 -0.49 -4.17
C SER A 11 18.25 -1.30 -4.75
N GLY A 12 17.84 -0.86 -5.95
CA GLY A 12 16.78 -1.43 -6.74
C GLY A 12 16.93 -2.93 -6.92
N SER A 13 15.81 -3.61 -6.81
CA SER A 13 15.60 -4.93 -7.36
C SER A 13 14.15 -4.93 -7.78
N GLY A 14 13.91 -5.20 -9.06
CA GLY A 14 12.59 -5.55 -9.57
C GLY A 14 12.16 -6.82 -8.86
N SER A 15 11.61 -6.65 -7.67
CA SER A 15 11.11 -7.73 -6.87
C SER A 15 9.68 -7.91 -7.31
N THR A 16 9.46 -8.88 -8.19
CA THR A 16 8.22 -9.63 -8.29
C THR A 16 7.98 -10.28 -6.91
N SER A 17 7.61 -9.44 -5.95
CA SER A 17 7.31 -9.83 -4.59
C SER A 17 5.90 -10.37 -4.61
N ASN A 18 5.79 -11.66 -4.95
CA ASN A 18 4.69 -12.50 -4.50
C ASN A 18 4.69 -12.47 -2.96
N SER A 19 4.17 -11.39 -2.36
CA SER A 19 3.99 -11.29 -0.92
C SER A 19 2.75 -12.10 -0.58
N SER A 20 2.95 -13.41 -0.44
CA SER A 20 1.94 -14.32 0.10
C SER A 20 1.75 -14.03 1.59
N THR A 21 1.01 -12.97 1.88
CA THR A 21 0.46 -12.69 3.21
C THR A 21 -1.01 -12.39 3.00
N GLY A 22 -1.84 -13.39 3.30
CA GLY A 22 -3.20 -13.59 2.81
C GLY A 22 -4.03 -12.33 2.61
N SER A 23 -4.36 -12.01 1.35
CA SER A 23 -5.44 -11.10 0.90
C SER A 23 -5.45 -11.02 -0.63
N GLY A 24 -5.96 -12.05 -1.31
CA GLY A 24 -6.09 -12.08 -2.78
C GLY A 24 -4.76 -12.11 -3.54
N SER A 25 -4.73 -12.83 -4.66
CA SER A 25 -3.59 -12.74 -5.58
C SER A 25 -3.65 -11.40 -6.31
N TYR A 26 -2.59 -10.60 -6.21
CA TYR A 26 -2.42 -9.37 -6.98
C TYR A 26 -1.00 -9.29 -7.52
N GLU A 27 -0.84 -8.65 -8.66
CA GLU A 27 0.44 -8.30 -9.25
C GLU A 27 0.82 -6.87 -8.82
N VAL A 28 2.05 -6.67 -8.35
CA VAL A 28 2.56 -5.32 -8.10
C VAL A 28 3.01 -4.74 -9.44
N THR A 29 2.24 -3.80 -9.98
CA THR A 29 2.54 -3.20 -11.29
C THR A 29 3.56 -2.06 -11.20
N SER A 30 3.62 -1.39 -10.05
CA SER A 30 4.56 -0.31 -9.80
C SER A 30 4.74 -0.10 -8.30
N SER A 31 5.94 0.25 -7.86
CA SER A 31 6.18 0.69 -6.50
C SER A 31 7.35 1.67 -6.45
N GLY A 32 7.46 2.39 -5.33
CA GLY A 32 8.58 3.27 -5.09
C GLY A 32 8.50 3.94 -3.73
N THR A 33 9.57 4.66 -3.41
CA THR A 33 9.72 5.46 -2.19
C THR A 33 10.20 6.84 -2.59
N ASN A 34 9.55 7.89 -2.09
CA ASN A 34 9.97 9.27 -2.34
C ASN A 34 11.04 9.74 -1.33
N ASP A 35 11.62 10.91 -1.55
CA ASP A 35 12.68 11.46 -0.67
C ASP A 35 12.23 11.75 0.77
N GLN A 36 10.92 11.77 1.02
CA GLN A 36 10.33 11.94 2.35
C GLN A 36 10.15 10.59 3.08
N GLY A 37 10.49 9.47 2.43
CA GLY A 37 10.33 8.11 2.93
C GLY A 37 8.93 7.53 2.74
N ASN A 38 8.02 8.23 2.04
CA ASN A 38 6.69 7.70 1.76
C ASN A 38 6.79 6.64 0.66
N HIS A 39 6.12 5.51 0.87
CA HIS A 39 6.11 4.37 -0.05
C HIS A 39 4.76 4.24 -0.73
N TYR A 40 4.78 3.94 -2.03
CA TYR A 40 3.59 3.65 -2.82
C TYR A 40 3.75 2.31 -3.54
N CYS A 41 2.64 1.60 -3.70
CA CYS A 41 2.58 0.31 -4.36
C CYS A 41 1.25 0.18 -5.09
N SER A 42 1.30 0.25 -6.43
CA SER A 42 0.19 -0.05 -7.33
C SER A 42 0.03 -1.55 -7.47
N ARG A 43 -1.22 -2.01 -7.49
CA ARG A 43 -1.61 -3.42 -7.48
C ARG A 43 -2.67 -3.67 -8.54
N ASP A 44 -2.48 -4.73 -9.28
CA ASP A 44 -3.46 -5.23 -10.25
C ASP A 44 -4.02 -6.57 -9.74
N TYR A 45 -5.33 -6.60 -9.52
CA TYR A 45 -6.06 -7.79 -9.08
C TYR A 45 -6.71 -8.53 -10.27
N GLY A 46 -6.40 -8.11 -11.49
CA GLY A 46 -6.90 -8.63 -12.75
C GLY A 46 -8.27 -8.05 -13.13
N SER A 47 -8.77 -8.49 -14.29
CA SER A 47 -9.99 -7.99 -14.93
C SER A 47 -11.30 -8.20 -14.14
N GLY A 48 -11.24 -8.92 -13.01
CA GLY A 48 -12.37 -9.12 -12.10
C GLY A 48 -12.48 -8.06 -11.00
N ALA A 49 -11.50 -7.17 -10.88
CA ALA A 49 -11.55 -6.08 -9.92
C ALA A 49 -12.59 -5.04 -10.33
N SER A 50 -13.31 -4.49 -9.36
CA SER A 50 -14.18 -3.32 -9.57
C SER A 50 -13.38 -2.02 -9.65
N ASN A 51 -12.10 -2.07 -9.31
CA ASN A 51 -11.17 -0.96 -9.30
C ASN A 51 -9.82 -1.40 -9.86
N ASP A 52 -9.57 -1.03 -11.11
CA ASP A 52 -8.32 -1.30 -11.82
C ASP A 52 -7.14 -0.48 -11.28
N ASN A 53 -7.40 0.54 -10.46
CA ASN A 53 -6.39 1.39 -9.84
C ASN A 53 -6.29 1.11 -8.34
N SER A 54 -6.08 -0.16 -8.00
CA SER A 54 -5.82 -0.56 -6.62
C SER A 54 -4.41 -0.17 -6.22
N TYR A 55 -4.23 0.38 -5.03
CA TYR A 55 -2.92 0.77 -4.53
C TYR A 55 -2.87 0.86 -3.02
N HIS A 56 -1.65 0.80 -2.49
CA HIS A 56 -1.33 1.11 -1.11
C HIS A 56 -0.33 2.25 -1.07
N TYR A 57 -0.58 3.21 -0.18
CA TYR A 57 0.29 4.34 0.05
C TYR A 57 0.54 4.45 1.55
N SER A 58 1.79 4.49 1.97
CA SER A 58 2.19 4.58 3.37
C SER A 58 3.16 5.74 3.54
N ASN A 59 2.87 6.59 4.52
CA ASN A 59 3.69 7.73 4.87
C ASN A 59 4.66 7.39 6.00
N SER A 60 5.76 8.15 6.06
CA SER A 60 6.76 8.03 7.11
C SER A 60 6.23 8.34 8.52
N ASP A 61 5.13 9.08 8.61
CA ASP A 61 4.44 9.39 9.88
C ASP A 61 3.55 8.23 10.39
N GLY A 62 3.54 7.10 9.67
CA GLY A 62 2.75 5.91 10.01
C GLY A 62 1.32 5.95 9.49
N SER A 63 0.86 7.06 8.89
CA SER A 63 -0.41 7.10 8.19
C SER A 63 -0.34 6.29 6.90
N TYR A 64 -1.46 5.71 6.48
CA TYR A 64 -1.52 4.95 5.24
C TYR A 64 -2.92 4.97 4.61
N TYR A 65 -2.96 4.63 3.34
CA TYR A 65 -4.15 4.62 2.52
C TYR A 65 -4.18 3.39 1.62
N TYR A 66 -5.36 2.78 1.51
CA TYR A 66 -5.66 1.69 0.58
C TYR A 66 -6.76 2.13 -0.38
N SER A 67 -6.50 1.93 -1.67
CA SER A 67 -7.49 1.83 -2.73
C SER A 67 -7.64 0.35 -3.05
N ASN A 68 -8.80 -0.23 -2.72
CA ASN A 68 -9.01 -1.68 -2.77
C ASN A 68 -9.67 -2.11 -4.09
N PRO A 69 -9.49 -3.38 -4.51
CA PRO A 69 -10.04 -3.90 -5.77
C PRO A 69 -11.56 -3.95 -5.80
N ASN A 70 -12.22 -3.98 -4.65
CA ASN A 70 -13.68 -3.91 -4.52
C ASN A 70 -14.21 -2.45 -4.61
N GLY A 71 -13.36 -1.48 -4.97
CA GLY A 71 -13.72 -0.06 -5.05
C GLY A 71 -13.88 0.64 -3.70
N SER A 72 -13.69 -0.06 -2.58
CA SER A 72 -13.61 0.59 -1.27
C SER A 72 -12.26 1.27 -1.06
N THR A 73 -12.22 2.20 -0.13
CA THR A 73 -10.98 2.82 0.32
C THR A 73 -10.87 2.77 1.83
N TYR A 74 -9.65 2.74 2.33
CA TYR A 74 -9.37 2.75 3.75
C TYR A 74 -8.23 3.71 4.04
N TYR A 75 -8.44 4.60 4.98
CA TYR A 75 -7.45 5.56 5.44
C TYR A 75 -7.15 5.33 6.92
N ASN A 76 -5.89 5.43 7.31
CA ASN A 76 -5.44 5.44 8.69
C ASN A 76 -4.48 6.61 8.88
N SER A 77 -4.67 7.39 9.95
CA SER A 77 -3.85 8.57 10.21
C SER A 77 -2.53 8.28 10.93
N GLY A 78 -2.24 7.04 11.30
CA GLY A 78 -1.13 6.67 12.18
C GLY A 78 -1.32 7.09 13.64
N SER A 79 -2.31 7.94 13.93
CA SER A 79 -2.55 8.54 15.25
C SER A 79 -3.85 8.04 15.92
N GLY A 80 -4.35 6.88 15.50
CA GLY A 80 -5.54 6.24 16.07
C GLY A 80 -6.87 6.59 15.39
N TYR A 81 -6.86 7.42 14.34
CA TYR A 81 -8.03 7.63 13.48
C TYR A 81 -7.94 6.74 12.24
N SER A 82 -9.06 6.09 11.89
CA SER A 82 -9.20 5.37 10.64
C SER A 82 -10.58 5.57 10.05
N ASN A 83 -10.65 5.60 8.72
CA ASN A 83 -11.88 5.76 7.98
C ASN A 83 -11.96 4.73 6.86
N TYR A 84 -13.05 3.96 6.85
CA TYR A 84 -13.39 3.06 5.76
C TYR A 84 -14.51 3.71 4.92
N THR A 85 -14.29 3.80 3.61
CA THR A 85 -15.29 4.30 2.66
C THR A 85 -15.66 3.18 1.70
N PRO A 86 -16.89 2.65 1.73
CA PRO A 86 -17.33 1.65 0.76
C PRO A 86 -17.41 2.25 -0.65
N GLN A 87 -17.43 1.38 -1.66
CA GLN A 87 -17.67 1.80 -3.04
C GLN A 87 -19.00 2.55 -3.15
N GLY A 88 -18.98 3.74 -3.77
CA GLY A 88 -20.18 4.52 -4.06
C GLY A 88 -21.19 3.69 -4.88
N LYS A 89 -22.48 3.78 -4.54
CA LYS A 89 -23.57 3.10 -5.24
C LYS A 89 -24.05 3.94 -6.42
#